data_AF-A0A961E513-F1
#
_entry.id   AF-A0A961E513-F1
#
_cell.length_a   1.000
_cell.length_b   1.000
_cell.length_c   1.000
_cell.angle_alpha   90.00
_cell.angle_beta   90.00
_cell.angle_gamma   90.00
#
_symmetry.space_group_name_H-M   'P 1'
#
loop_
_entity.id
_entity.type
_entity.pdbx_description
1 polymer ?
#
loop_
_entity_poly.entity_id
_entity_poly.type
_entity_poly.pdbx_seq_one_letter_code
_entity_poly.pdbx_strand_id
1 'polypeptide(L)'
;SAGRELAFQAYKRREGAALENFATWCALAEKHGGDWRRWPAELQRPGGPGVAEFVERHRPAVDFHCWLQWQLDDQLAQAQSQALRTGMALGIVHDLAVGVHPTGADAWSMQDVLALGVTAGAPPDEFNQLGQDWSQPPWRPDRLEELGYEPFRALISTILRHAGGVRIDHIIGLFRLWWIPEGLPPTKGTYVRYDHEAMIGIVALEA
;
A
#
# COMPACT_ATOMS: atom_id res chain seq x y z
N SER A 1 6.76 22.40 -19.85
CA SER A 1 5.91 23.55 -20.25
C SER A 1 5.09 24.00 -19.05
N ALA A 2 4.63 25.26 -19.02
CA ALA A 2 3.82 25.77 -17.91
C ALA A 2 2.57 24.92 -17.62
N GLY A 3 1.91 24.39 -18.67
CA GLY A 3 0.77 23.50 -18.52
C GLY A 3 1.09 22.16 -17.84
N ARG A 4 2.24 21.55 -18.17
CA ARG A 4 2.68 20.30 -17.52
C ARG A 4 3.05 20.52 -16.07
N GLU A 5 3.66 21.66 -15.73
CA GLU A 5 3.96 22.01 -14.34
C GLU A 5 2.69 22.17 -13.51
N LEU A 6 1.70 22.90 -14.02
CA LEU A 6 0.40 23.06 -13.34
C LEU A 6 -0.31 21.72 -13.13
N ALA A 7 -0.28 20.83 -14.12
CA ALA A 7 -0.86 19.49 -14.03
C ALA A 7 -0.13 18.63 -12.99
N PHE A 8 1.20 18.69 -12.94
CA PHE A 8 1.98 17.98 -11.94
C PHE A 8 1.69 18.48 -10.50
N GLN A 9 1.61 19.79 -10.31
CA GLN A 9 1.25 20.35 -9.00
C GLN A 9 -0.20 19.99 -8.60
N ALA A 10 -1.12 19.89 -9.57
CA ALA A 10 -2.48 19.40 -9.31
C ALA A 10 -2.49 17.93 -8.91
N TYR A 11 -1.69 17.08 -9.58
CA TYR A 11 -1.52 15.67 -9.22
C TYR A 11 -0.99 15.54 -7.78
N LYS A 12 0.07 16.28 -7.42
CA LYS A 12 0.60 16.27 -6.05
C LYS A 12 -0.43 16.66 -4.99
N ARG A 13 -1.26 17.68 -5.26
CA ARG A 13 -2.35 18.09 -4.34
C ARG A 13 -3.44 17.03 -4.23
N ARG A 14 -3.76 16.33 -5.32
CA ARG A 14 -4.78 15.28 -5.34
C ARG A 14 -4.35 14.05 -4.55
N GLU A 15 -3.12 13.58 -4.76
CA GLU A 15 -2.61 12.38 -4.07
C GLU A 15 -2.13 12.66 -2.64
N GLY A 16 -1.75 13.90 -2.35
CA GLY A 16 -1.46 14.37 -0.99
C GLY A 16 -0.34 13.59 -0.29
N ALA A 17 -0.57 13.31 0.99
CA ALA A 17 0.45 12.74 1.88
C ALA A 17 0.90 11.33 1.48
N ALA A 18 0.03 10.51 0.87
CA ALA A 18 0.38 9.16 0.46
C ALA A 18 1.49 9.17 -0.61
N LEU A 19 1.34 10.04 -1.62
CA LEU A 19 2.36 10.24 -2.66
C LEU A 19 3.66 10.81 -2.08
N GLU A 20 3.56 11.84 -1.25
CA GLU A 20 4.74 12.48 -0.65
C GLU A 20 5.51 11.50 0.25
N ASN A 21 4.80 10.67 1.03
CA ASN A 21 5.41 9.63 1.86
C ASN A 21 6.11 8.56 1.00
N PHE A 22 5.45 8.06 -0.05
CA PHE A 22 6.07 7.09 -0.97
C PHE A 22 7.33 7.67 -1.61
N ALA A 23 7.26 8.89 -2.14
CA ALA A 23 8.39 9.55 -2.78
C ALA A 23 9.53 9.85 -1.81
N THR A 24 9.21 10.24 -0.58
CA THR A 24 10.18 10.45 0.50
C THR A 24 10.86 9.14 0.88
N TRP A 25 10.10 8.05 1.00
CA TRP A 25 10.66 6.72 1.26
C TRP A 25 11.62 6.29 0.14
N CYS A 26 11.28 6.51 -1.14
CA CYS A 26 12.18 6.18 -2.25
C CYS A 26 13.50 6.94 -2.14
N ALA A 27 13.46 8.27 -1.93
CA ALA A 27 14.66 9.09 -1.79
C ALA A 27 15.51 8.69 -0.57
N LEU A 28 14.87 8.31 0.54
CA LEU A 28 15.57 7.78 1.72
C LEU A 28 16.18 6.40 1.45
N ALA A 29 15.46 5.52 0.76
CA ALA A 29 15.89 4.16 0.45
C ALA A 29 17.09 4.14 -0.52
N GLU A 30 17.15 5.08 -1.47
CA GLU A 30 18.32 5.27 -2.33
C GLU A 30 19.59 5.59 -1.53
N LYS A 31 19.45 6.31 -0.42
CA LYS A 31 20.58 6.74 0.43
C LYS A 31 20.94 5.73 1.52
N HIS A 32 19.95 5.07 2.11
CA HIS A 32 20.12 4.26 3.32
C HIS A 32 19.79 2.77 3.12
N GLY A 33 19.39 2.37 1.91
CA GLY A 33 18.93 1.02 1.57
C GLY A 33 17.44 0.80 1.83
N GLY A 34 16.88 -0.27 1.26
CA GLY A 34 15.44 -0.55 1.31
C GLY A 34 14.89 -1.13 2.63
N ASP A 35 15.66 -1.08 3.72
CA ASP A 35 15.18 -1.46 5.06
C ASP A 35 15.15 -0.26 5.99
N TRP A 36 13.98 0.37 6.09
CA TRP A 36 13.77 1.59 6.88
C TRP A 36 14.07 1.40 8.37
N ARG A 37 13.98 0.18 8.88
CA ARG A 37 14.27 -0.14 10.29
C ARG A 37 15.76 0.01 10.63
N ARG A 38 16.61 0.06 9.59
CA ARG A 38 18.07 0.25 9.71
C ARG A 38 18.52 1.69 9.45
N TRP A 39 17.61 2.58 9.09
CA TRP A 39 17.91 4.00 8.91
C TRP A 39 18.22 4.68 10.25
N PRO A 40 18.86 5.86 10.24
CA PRO A 40 18.94 6.72 11.43
C PRO A 40 17.55 6.88 12.10
N ALA A 41 17.51 6.84 13.43
CA ALA A 41 16.27 6.77 14.20
C ALA A 41 15.29 7.92 13.87
N GLU A 42 15.83 9.11 13.60
CA GLU A 42 15.09 10.32 13.22
C GLU A 42 14.40 10.24 11.84
N LEU A 43 14.78 9.26 11.01
CA LEU A 43 14.21 9.01 9.68
C LEU A 43 13.24 7.83 9.65
N GLN A 44 13.17 7.05 10.74
CA GLN A 44 12.33 5.84 10.78
C GLN A 44 10.84 6.16 10.91
N ARG A 45 10.47 7.35 11.41
CA ARG A 45 9.07 7.78 11.56
C ARG A 45 8.74 8.88 10.54
N PRO A 46 7.78 8.64 9.62
CA PRO A 46 7.44 9.58 8.53
C PRO A 46 7.11 11.01 9.00
N GLY A 47 6.37 11.15 10.10
CA GLY A 47 5.99 12.45 10.66
C GLY A 47 7.08 13.11 11.54
N GLY A 48 8.28 12.54 11.61
CA GLY A 48 9.36 13.04 12.44
C GLY A 48 10.05 14.28 11.86
N PRO A 49 10.65 15.15 12.71
CA PRO A 49 11.33 16.35 12.24
C PRO A 49 12.54 16.05 11.34
N GLY A 50 13.21 14.91 11.55
CA GLY A 50 14.32 14.48 10.70
C GLY A 50 13.89 14.19 9.26
N VAL A 51 12.71 13.62 9.06
CA VAL A 51 12.14 13.38 7.73
C VAL A 51 11.77 14.71 7.06
N ALA A 52 11.13 15.63 7.80
CA ALA A 52 10.81 16.96 7.27
C ALA A 52 12.08 17.71 6.80
N GLU A 53 13.13 17.70 7.62
CA GLU A 53 14.43 18.30 7.26
C GLU A 53 15.07 17.61 6.06
N PHE A 54 14.96 16.28 5.97
CA PHE A 54 15.43 15.53 4.83
C PHE A 54 14.72 15.95 3.55
N VAL A 55 13.39 16.05 3.57
CA VAL A 55 12.56 16.46 2.42
C VAL A 55 12.93 17.85 1.95
N GLU A 56 13.08 18.82 2.86
CA GLU A 56 13.48 20.19 2.51
C GLU A 56 14.85 20.22 1.81
N ARG A 57 15.83 19.46 2.33
CA ARG A 57 17.19 19.41 1.77
C ARG A 57 17.28 18.63 0.45
N HIS A 58 16.39 17.66 0.23
CA HIS A 58 16.44 16.75 -0.93
C HIS A 58 15.17 16.86 -1.79
N ARG A 59 14.49 18.02 -1.76
CA ARG A 59 13.25 18.27 -2.49
C ARG A 59 13.28 17.83 -3.96
N PRO A 60 14.36 18.07 -4.74
CA PRO A 60 14.41 17.61 -6.13
C PRO A 60 14.33 16.08 -6.29
N ALA A 61 14.92 15.31 -5.36
CA ALA A 61 14.87 13.85 -5.40
C ALA A 61 13.47 13.32 -5.03
N VAL A 62 12.84 13.92 -4.01
CA VAL A 62 11.45 13.60 -3.65
C VAL A 62 10.51 13.94 -4.80
N ASP A 63 10.64 15.14 -5.40
CA ASP A 63 9.82 15.55 -6.53
C ASP A 63 10.04 14.69 -7.78
N PHE A 64 11.24 14.14 -7.96
CA PHE A 64 11.48 13.18 -9.04
C PHE A 64 10.63 11.90 -8.87
N HIS A 65 10.56 11.32 -7.67
CA HIS A 65 9.69 10.17 -7.44
C HIS A 65 8.21 10.51 -7.52
N CYS A 66 7.79 11.69 -7.07
CA CYS A 66 6.43 12.18 -7.31
C CYS A 66 6.13 12.28 -8.80
N TRP A 67 7.08 12.78 -9.59
CA TRP A 67 6.95 12.92 -11.03
C TRP A 67 6.86 11.57 -11.73
N LEU A 68 7.62 10.57 -11.28
CA LEU A 68 7.52 9.19 -11.79
C LEU A 68 6.14 8.59 -11.56
N GLN A 69 5.58 8.74 -10.36
CA GLN A 69 4.21 8.28 -10.06
C GLN A 69 3.17 9.01 -10.92
N TRP A 70 3.36 10.30 -11.18
CA TRP A 70 2.50 11.04 -12.11
C TRP A 70 2.59 10.52 -13.55
N GLN A 71 3.80 10.18 -14.04
CA GLN A 71 3.93 9.57 -15.37
C GLN A 71 3.25 8.21 -15.43
N LEU A 72 3.38 7.41 -14.37
CA LEU A 72 2.73 6.10 -14.27
C LEU A 72 1.20 6.23 -14.29
N ASP A 73 0.64 7.15 -13.50
CA ASP A 73 -0.81 7.42 -13.47
C ASP A 73 -1.36 7.82 -14.85
N ASP A 74 -0.67 8.72 -15.56
CA ASP A 74 -1.06 9.14 -16.92
C ASP A 74 -0.97 7.97 -17.92
N GLN A 75 0.08 7.15 -17.83
CA GLN A 75 0.27 5.99 -18.71
C GLN A 75 -0.78 4.90 -18.46
N LEU A 76 -1.12 4.63 -17.20
CA LEU A 76 -2.19 3.68 -16.84
C LEU A 76 -3.55 4.16 -17.34
N ALA A 77 -3.87 5.45 -17.16
CA ALA A 77 -5.09 6.06 -17.69
C ALA A 77 -5.20 5.90 -19.21
N GLN A 78 -4.10 6.15 -19.93
CA GLN A 78 -4.05 5.99 -21.38
C GLN A 78 -4.22 4.53 -21.79
N ALA A 79 -3.55 3.59 -21.12
CA ALA A 79 -3.65 2.16 -21.41
C ALA A 79 -5.09 1.66 -21.25
N GLN A 80 -5.76 2.01 -20.14
CA GLN A 80 -7.15 1.65 -19.91
C GLN A 80 -8.09 2.28 -20.94
N SER A 81 -7.91 3.58 -21.24
CA SER A 81 -8.70 4.27 -22.26
C SER A 81 -8.57 3.61 -23.63
N GLN A 82 -7.36 3.18 -24.03
CA GLN A 82 -7.16 2.45 -25.27
C GLN A 82 -7.82 1.08 -25.27
N ALA A 83 -7.69 0.31 -24.18
CA ALA A 83 -8.31 -1.00 -24.06
C ALA A 83 -9.83 -0.95 -24.25
N LEU A 84 -10.49 0.06 -23.67
CA LEU A 84 -11.92 0.27 -23.86
C LEU A 84 -12.26 0.71 -25.29
N ARG A 85 -11.47 1.63 -25.89
CA ARG A 85 -11.70 2.11 -27.27
C ARG A 85 -11.56 1.03 -28.33
N THR A 86 -10.75 -0.01 -28.08
CA THR A 86 -10.59 -1.14 -28.99
C THR A 86 -11.62 -2.24 -28.78
N GLY A 87 -12.62 -2.03 -27.90
CA GLY A 87 -13.78 -2.91 -27.74
C GLY A 87 -13.70 -3.90 -26.58
N MET A 88 -12.69 -3.81 -25.70
CA MET A 88 -12.69 -4.61 -24.46
C MET A 88 -13.75 -4.07 -23.51
N ALA A 89 -14.63 -4.93 -23.00
CA ALA A 89 -15.74 -4.52 -22.14
C ALA A 89 -15.29 -3.97 -20.78
N LEU A 90 -14.24 -4.56 -20.19
CA LEU A 90 -13.66 -4.13 -18.91
C LEU A 90 -12.29 -3.45 -19.10
N GLY A 91 -11.57 -3.74 -20.19
CA GLY A 91 -10.20 -3.29 -20.34
C GLY A 91 -9.26 -4.04 -19.38
N ILE A 92 -8.48 -3.31 -18.60
CA ILE A 92 -7.46 -3.82 -17.69
C ILE A 92 -8.09 -4.23 -16.36
N VAL A 93 -7.76 -5.43 -15.91
CA VAL A 93 -8.06 -5.93 -14.56
C VAL A 93 -6.77 -5.90 -13.74
N HIS A 94 -6.75 -5.13 -12.66
CA HIS A 94 -5.61 -5.07 -11.75
C HIS A 94 -5.63 -6.24 -10.76
N ASP A 95 -4.47 -6.54 -10.18
CA ASP A 95 -4.33 -7.55 -9.13
C ASP A 95 -3.87 -6.89 -7.83
N LEU A 96 -4.70 -6.98 -6.81
CA LEU A 96 -4.42 -6.45 -5.47
C LEU A 96 -3.83 -7.56 -4.61
N ALA A 97 -2.55 -7.44 -4.31
CA ALA A 97 -1.85 -8.35 -3.40
C ALA A 97 -2.44 -8.30 -1.98
N VAL A 98 -2.24 -9.39 -1.23
CA VAL A 98 -2.73 -9.54 0.15
C VAL A 98 -2.19 -8.47 1.10
N GLY A 99 -0.93 -8.06 0.90
CA GLY A 99 -0.23 -7.14 1.78
C GLY A 99 1.05 -6.61 1.17
N VAL A 100 1.83 -5.92 2.02
CA VAL A 100 3.02 -5.17 1.61
C VAL A 100 4.28 -5.79 2.22
N HIS A 101 5.45 -5.47 1.67
CA HIS A 101 6.71 -5.92 2.28
C HIS A 101 6.97 -5.15 3.60
N PRO A 102 7.43 -5.81 4.68
CA PRO A 102 7.62 -5.18 6.01
C PRO A 102 8.64 -4.04 6.03
N THR A 103 9.48 -3.97 5.00
CA THR A 103 10.48 -2.91 4.85
C THR A 103 10.15 -1.90 3.75
N GLY A 104 9.00 -2.07 3.07
CA GLY A 104 8.58 -1.20 1.97
C GLY A 104 8.04 0.16 2.43
N ALA A 105 7.69 0.99 1.45
CA ALA A 105 7.15 2.34 1.67
C ALA A 105 5.85 2.34 2.50
N ASP A 106 4.95 1.41 2.23
CA ASP A 106 3.69 1.30 2.98
C ASP A 106 3.95 0.89 4.43
N ALA A 107 4.81 -0.10 4.67
CA ALA A 107 5.19 -0.48 6.03
C ALA A 107 5.89 0.65 6.81
N TRP A 108 6.67 1.49 6.12
CA TRP A 108 7.27 2.69 6.72
C TRP A 108 6.25 3.80 6.97
N SER A 109 5.33 4.05 6.05
CA SER A 109 4.38 5.17 6.14
C SER A 109 3.15 4.87 7.01
N MET A 110 2.76 3.61 7.09
CA MET A 110 1.51 3.12 7.70
C MET A 110 1.76 2.34 9.00
N GLN A 111 2.85 2.66 9.72
CA GLN A 111 3.26 1.94 10.94
C GLN A 111 2.17 1.89 12.03
N ASP A 112 1.28 2.89 12.05
CA ASP A 112 0.24 3.00 13.08
C ASP A 112 -1.05 2.22 12.75
N VAL A 113 -1.12 1.66 11.53
CA VAL A 113 -2.28 0.89 11.03
C VAL A 113 -1.92 -0.52 10.58
N LEU A 114 -0.63 -0.84 10.44
CA LEU A 114 -0.12 -2.18 10.21
C LEU A 114 0.37 -2.80 11.53
N ALA A 115 0.18 -4.11 11.71
CA ALA A 115 0.67 -4.86 12.85
C ALA A 115 2.13 -5.25 12.63
N LEU A 116 3.05 -4.31 12.86
CA LEU A 116 4.49 -4.61 12.83
C LEU A 116 4.86 -5.62 13.92
N GLY A 117 5.77 -6.55 13.62
CA GLY A 117 6.10 -7.69 14.50
C GLY A 117 5.13 -8.87 14.40
N VAL A 118 4.18 -8.80 13.46
CA VAL A 118 3.30 -9.90 13.05
C VAL A 118 3.39 -10.05 11.55
N THR A 119 3.25 -11.27 11.05
CA THR A 119 3.17 -11.59 9.63
C THR A 119 1.90 -12.36 9.31
N ALA A 120 1.32 -12.07 8.16
CA ALA A 120 0.23 -12.82 7.57
C ALA A 120 0.73 -14.12 6.96
N GLY A 121 -0.13 -15.14 6.95
CA GLY A 121 0.21 -16.44 6.40
C GLY A 121 -1.00 -17.34 6.20
N ALA A 122 -0.72 -18.64 6.19
CA ALA A 122 -1.73 -19.69 6.23
C ALA A 122 -1.38 -20.74 7.30
N PRO A 123 -2.38 -21.30 8.00
CA PRO A 123 -2.14 -22.39 8.92
C PRO A 123 -1.67 -23.65 8.18
N PRO A 124 -1.11 -24.64 8.89
CA PRO A 124 -0.96 -25.99 8.38
C PRO A 124 -2.27 -26.55 7.81
N ASP A 125 -2.19 -27.22 6.67
CA ASP A 125 -3.30 -27.92 6.04
C ASP A 125 -2.86 -29.29 5.48
N GLU A 126 -3.77 -29.98 4.80
CA GLU A 126 -3.54 -31.31 4.23
C GLU A 126 -2.48 -31.32 3.11
N PHE A 127 -2.24 -30.19 2.46
CA PHE A 127 -1.28 -30.03 1.38
C PHE A 127 0.08 -29.53 1.88
N ASN A 128 0.08 -28.65 2.88
CA ASN A 128 1.26 -28.10 3.52
C ASN A 128 1.12 -28.14 5.05
N GLN A 129 1.68 -29.19 5.65
CA GLN A 129 1.65 -29.43 7.09
C GLN A 129 2.49 -28.46 7.91
N LEU A 130 3.33 -27.62 7.28
CA LEU A 130 4.10 -26.59 7.97
C LEU A 130 3.39 -25.23 7.99
N GLY A 131 2.33 -25.06 7.18
CA GLY A 131 1.72 -23.77 6.92
C GLY A 131 2.63 -22.85 6.11
N GLN A 132 2.26 -21.58 6.02
CA GLN A 132 2.98 -20.60 5.23
C GLN A 132 3.12 -19.29 5.99
N ASP A 133 4.29 -18.67 5.89
CA ASP A 133 4.55 -17.30 6.30
C ASP A 133 4.76 -16.49 5.02
N TRP A 134 3.94 -15.45 4.80
CA TRP A 134 4.02 -14.61 3.60
C TRP A 134 4.86 -13.36 3.81
N SER A 135 5.44 -13.17 4.99
CA SER A 135 6.27 -12.02 5.34
C SER A 135 5.60 -10.68 5.04
N GLN A 136 4.33 -10.53 5.43
CA GLN A 136 3.52 -9.33 5.19
C GLN A 136 2.86 -8.87 6.49
N PRO A 137 3.16 -7.67 7.02
CA PRO A 137 2.48 -7.19 8.20
C PRO A 137 1.00 -6.96 7.89
N PRO A 138 0.08 -7.61 8.63
CA PRO A 138 -1.34 -7.46 8.36
C PRO A 138 -1.86 -6.11 8.86
N TRP A 139 -2.97 -5.63 8.30
CA TRP A 139 -3.68 -4.47 8.83
C TRP A 139 -4.17 -4.74 10.26
N ARG A 140 -4.04 -3.76 11.15
CA ARG A 140 -4.66 -3.76 12.48
C ARG A 140 -6.16 -3.50 12.38
N PRO A 141 -7.04 -4.47 12.69
CA PRO A 141 -8.49 -4.29 12.53
C PRO A 141 -9.03 -3.14 13.40
N ASP A 142 -8.55 -3.03 14.63
CA ASP A 142 -8.90 -1.98 15.58
C ASP A 142 -8.54 -0.59 15.06
N ARG A 143 -7.34 -0.44 14.46
CA ARG A 143 -6.89 0.84 13.89
C ARG A 143 -7.61 1.21 12.61
N LEU A 144 -7.98 0.22 11.78
CA LEU A 144 -8.83 0.48 10.62
C LEU A 144 -10.19 1.03 11.06
N GLU A 145 -10.82 0.42 12.07
CA GLU A 145 -12.10 0.88 12.61
C GLU A 145 -12.00 2.30 13.20
N GLU A 146 -11.00 2.55 14.05
CA GLU A 146 -10.75 3.87 14.66
C GLU A 146 -10.56 5.00 13.62
N LEU A 147 -10.00 4.68 12.46
CA LEU A 147 -9.78 5.62 11.36
C LEU A 147 -10.92 5.64 10.33
N GLY A 148 -12.05 4.99 10.62
CA GLY A 148 -13.18 4.91 9.69
C GLY A 148 -12.80 4.25 8.36
N TYR A 149 -11.86 3.31 8.40
CA TYR A 149 -11.31 2.55 7.29
C TYR A 149 -10.65 3.36 6.18
N GLU A 150 -10.29 4.62 6.44
CA GLU A 150 -9.68 5.50 5.43
C GLU A 150 -8.52 4.81 4.67
N PRO A 151 -7.54 4.14 5.33
CA PRO A 151 -6.39 3.60 4.60
C PRO A 151 -6.79 2.52 3.59
N PHE A 152 -7.78 1.70 3.96
CA PHE A 152 -8.32 0.67 3.09
C PHE A 152 -9.13 1.28 1.94
N ARG A 153 -9.94 2.31 2.21
CA ARG A 153 -10.68 3.05 1.17
C ARG A 153 -9.74 3.70 0.16
N ALA A 154 -8.67 4.33 0.63
CA ALA A 154 -7.66 4.95 -0.21
C ALA A 154 -6.98 3.91 -1.12
N LEU A 155 -6.67 2.72 -0.59
CA LEU A 155 -6.12 1.60 -1.36
C LEU A 155 -7.08 1.15 -2.47
N ILE A 156 -8.35 0.90 -2.14
CA ILE A 156 -9.35 0.42 -3.10
C ILE A 156 -9.65 1.49 -4.17
N SER A 157 -9.83 2.76 -3.79
CA SER A 157 -10.04 3.85 -4.74
C SER A 157 -8.85 4.00 -5.69
N THR A 158 -7.62 3.83 -5.20
CA THR A 158 -6.40 3.95 -6.02
C THR A 158 -6.26 2.77 -7.00
N ILE A 159 -6.44 1.52 -6.54
CA ILE A 159 -6.27 0.36 -7.44
C ILE A 159 -7.35 0.28 -8.52
N LEU A 160 -8.53 0.85 -8.28
CA LEU A 160 -9.62 0.92 -9.26
C LEU A 160 -9.51 2.13 -10.21
N ARG A 161 -8.71 3.15 -9.84
CA ARG A 161 -8.42 4.31 -10.69
C ARG A 161 -7.67 3.83 -11.93
N HIS A 162 -8.35 3.83 -13.07
CA HIS A 162 -7.87 3.28 -14.35
C HIS A 162 -7.94 1.76 -14.51
N ALA A 163 -8.79 1.07 -13.75
CA ALA A 163 -9.13 -0.33 -14.00
C ALA A 163 -10.57 -0.47 -14.47
N GLY A 164 -10.91 -1.57 -15.14
CA GLY A 164 -12.31 -2.02 -15.23
C GLY A 164 -12.61 -3.25 -14.39
N GLY A 165 -11.67 -3.65 -13.53
CA GLY A 165 -11.88 -4.65 -12.51
C GLY A 165 -10.64 -4.81 -11.62
N VAL A 166 -10.84 -5.45 -10.47
CA VAL A 166 -9.76 -5.83 -9.57
C VAL A 166 -9.92 -7.28 -9.14
N ARG A 167 -8.85 -8.06 -9.25
CA ARG A 167 -8.68 -9.33 -8.56
C ARG A 167 -8.16 -9.01 -7.17
N ILE A 168 -8.88 -9.42 -6.13
CA ILE A 168 -8.40 -9.30 -4.74
C ILE A 168 -7.80 -10.65 -4.35
N ASP A 169 -6.48 -10.70 -4.21
CA ASP A 169 -5.80 -11.91 -3.79
C ASP A 169 -6.17 -12.26 -2.36
N HIS A 170 -6.30 -13.57 -2.09
CA HIS A 170 -6.75 -14.08 -0.79
C HIS A 170 -7.97 -13.32 -0.23
N ILE A 171 -9.05 -13.18 -1.01
CA ILE A 171 -10.29 -12.46 -0.62
C ILE A 171 -10.83 -12.81 0.79
N ILE A 172 -10.56 -14.01 1.28
CA ILE A 172 -10.90 -14.47 2.63
C ILE A 172 -10.26 -13.57 3.71
N GLY A 173 -9.15 -12.90 3.40
CA GLY A 173 -8.47 -11.90 4.23
C GLY A 173 -9.36 -10.73 4.64
N LEU A 174 -10.41 -10.41 3.88
CA LEU A 174 -11.42 -9.42 4.28
C LEU A 174 -12.31 -9.89 5.44
N PHE A 175 -12.30 -11.18 5.76
CA PHE A 175 -13.07 -11.78 6.85
C PHE A 175 -12.18 -12.17 8.02
N ARG A 176 -11.06 -12.83 7.71
CA ARG A 176 -10.06 -13.27 8.68
C ARG A 176 -8.72 -13.50 8.02
N LEU A 177 -7.66 -13.28 8.77
CA LEU A 177 -6.30 -13.55 8.32
C LEU A 177 -5.54 -14.33 9.38
N TRP A 178 -4.69 -15.26 8.95
CA TRP A 178 -3.85 -16.04 9.87
C TRP A 178 -2.64 -15.19 10.26
N TRP A 179 -2.60 -14.76 11.52
CA TRP A 179 -1.54 -13.93 12.07
C TRP A 179 -0.52 -14.80 12.78
N ILE A 180 0.75 -14.59 12.46
CA ILE A 180 1.88 -15.31 13.04
C ILE A 180 2.77 -14.26 13.73
N PRO A 181 3.03 -14.36 15.04
CA PRO A 181 4.00 -13.49 15.70
C PRO A 181 5.38 -13.66 15.08
N GLU A 182 6.11 -12.57 14.85
CA GLU A 182 7.43 -12.60 14.22
C GLU A 182 8.39 -13.54 14.98
N GLY A 183 9.14 -14.36 14.23
CA GLY A 183 10.07 -15.34 14.78
C GLY A 183 9.43 -16.67 15.21
N LEU A 184 8.10 -16.80 15.16
CA LEU A 184 7.41 -18.08 15.39
C LEU A 184 7.04 -18.77 14.06
N PRO A 185 6.95 -20.11 14.03
CA PRO A 185 6.52 -20.83 12.84
C PRO A 185 5.01 -20.66 12.59
N PRO A 186 4.51 -20.86 11.34
CA PRO A 186 3.09 -20.74 11.01
C PRO A 186 2.15 -21.60 11.86
N THR A 187 2.65 -22.72 12.40
CA THR A 187 1.94 -23.59 13.36
C THR A 187 1.57 -22.91 14.69
N LYS A 188 2.10 -21.72 14.96
CA LYS A 188 1.85 -20.92 16.17
C LYS A 188 1.03 -19.66 15.90
N GLY A 189 0.49 -19.51 14.69
CA GLY A 189 -0.41 -18.42 14.39
C GLY A 189 -1.83 -18.60 14.95
N THR A 190 -2.68 -17.62 14.70
CA THR A 190 -4.10 -17.66 15.01
C THR A 190 -4.89 -16.86 13.97
N TYR A 191 -6.17 -17.17 13.81
CA TYR A 191 -7.05 -16.31 13.02
C TYR A 191 -7.42 -15.05 13.78
N VAL A 192 -7.18 -13.91 13.15
CA VAL A 192 -7.73 -12.61 13.56
C VAL A 192 -8.84 -12.25 12.59
N ARG A 193 -9.98 -11.81 13.12
CA ARG A 193 -11.16 -11.44 12.32
C ARG A 193 -11.12 -9.96 11.95
N TYR A 194 -11.69 -9.66 10.79
CA TYR A 194 -11.94 -8.32 10.29
C TYR A 194 -13.45 -8.09 10.23
N ASP A 195 -13.86 -6.82 10.30
CA ASP A 195 -15.24 -6.44 9.98
C ASP A 195 -15.46 -6.54 8.47
N HIS A 196 -15.85 -7.73 8.03
CA HIS A 196 -16.12 -8.00 6.63
C HIS A 196 -17.30 -7.23 6.06
N GLU A 197 -18.27 -6.80 6.88
CA GLU A 197 -19.39 -5.99 6.39
C GLU A 197 -18.87 -4.61 5.98
N ALA A 198 -18.05 -3.98 6.82
CA ALA A 198 -17.37 -2.74 6.49
C ALA A 198 -16.43 -2.91 5.29
N MET A 199 -15.55 -3.92 5.31
CA MET A 199 -14.55 -4.10 4.24
C MET A 199 -15.18 -4.41 2.88
N ILE A 200 -16.15 -5.34 2.81
CA ILE A 200 -16.85 -5.65 1.55
C ILE A 200 -17.71 -4.47 1.12
N GLY A 201 -18.37 -3.79 2.07
CA GLY A 201 -19.14 -2.59 1.79
C GLY A 201 -18.30 -1.49 1.14
N ILE A 202 -17.06 -1.30 1.61
CA ILE A 202 -16.09 -0.37 1.00
C ILE A 202 -15.71 -0.82 -0.42
N VAL A 203 -15.40 -2.11 -0.62
CA VAL A 203 -15.07 -2.63 -1.96
C VAL A 203 -16.23 -2.37 -2.93
N ALA A 204 -17.47 -2.59 -2.50
CA ALA A 204 -18.65 -2.35 -3.31
C ALA A 204 -18.98 -0.86 -3.51
N LEU A 205 -18.60 0.02 -2.57
CA LEU A 205 -18.83 1.46 -2.66
C LEU A 205 -17.86 2.13 -3.64
N GLU A 206 -16.60 1.68 -3.66
CA GLU A 206 -15.53 2.28 -4.44
C GLU A 206 -15.43 1.69 -5.87
N ALA A 207 -16.09 0.56 -6.15
CA ALA A 207 -16.16 -0.12 -7.46
C ALA A 207 -17.33 0.33 -8.33
#